data_AF-A0A926JKS4-F1
#
_entry.id   AF-A0A926JKS4-F1
#
_cell.length_a   1.000
_cell.length_b   1.000
_cell.length_c   1.000
_cell.angle_alpha   90.00
_cell.angle_beta   90.00
_cell.angle_gamma   90.00
#
_symmetry.space_group_name_H-M   'P 1'
#
loop_
_entity.id
_entity.type
_entity.pdbx_description
1 polymer ?
#
loop_
_entity_poly.entity_id
_entity_poly.type
_entity_poly.pdbx_seq_one_letter_code
_entity_poly.pdbx_strand_id
1 'polypeptide(L)'
;MLIDEPLGIACVFSNGRRAEFVLDGLPNPRLARDLACGLAELVHPHGTVDAAGSVMHYVSSARHMVRTLASRGFTGGVGQLSRGMLAEYWMGTSMGREAHTRHMILGFTAGGGGLAPGVEELAKGRNFNPQPYRKPLPPYAEEEWDLLTTVCRTVVEKTYAAHRQALVTAARGRHPVEGGWTAENFQWLCERSRNSPGPASRNSPGPDLVHVYLIEGL
;
A
#
# COMPACT_ATOMS: atom_id res chain seq x y z
N MET A 1 4.20 -12.20 -11.44
CA MET A 1 4.63 -13.61 -11.42
C MET A 1 4.16 -14.27 -10.14
N LEU A 2 3.64 -15.50 -10.22
CA LEU A 2 3.28 -16.31 -9.06
C LEU A 2 4.54 -16.84 -8.37
N ILE A 3 4.52 -16.90 -7.03
CA ILE A 3 5.50 -17.62 -6.21
C ILE A 3 4.74 -18.77 -5.56
N ASP A 4 5.23 -20.00 -5.73
CA ASP A 4 4.56 -21.19 -5.23
C ASP A 4 4.84 -21.47 -3.74
N GLU A 5 6.09 -21.27 -3.30
CA GLU A 5 6.52 -21.61 -1.94
C GLU A 5 7.51 -20.54 -1.40
N PRO A 6 7.12 -19.77 -0.36
CA PRO A 6 5.77 -19.62 0.18
C PRO A 6 4.82 -18.95 -0.84
N LEU A 7 3.53 -19.31 -0.83
CA LEU A 7 2.57 -18.78 -1.80
C LEU A 7 2.55 -17.25 -1.80
N GLY A 8 2.70 -16.64 -2.97
CA GLY A 8 2.72 -15.19 -3.12
C GLY A 8 2.72 -14.71 -4.56
N ILE A 9 2.91 -13.40 -4.73
CA ILE A 9 3.08 -12.74 -6.02
C ILE A 9 4.28 -11.81 -5.97
N ALA A 10 5.12 -11.88 -6.99
CA ALA A 10 6.13 -10.87 -7.31
C ALA A 10 5.66 -9.99 -8.47
N CYS A 11 5.73 -8.68 -8.29
CA CYS A 11 5.34 -7.68 -9.26
C CYS A 11 6.55 -6.88 -9.73
N VAL A 12 6.57 -6.55 -11.01
CA VAL A 12 7.44 -5.51 -11.59
C VAL A 12 6.51 -4.48 -12.23
N PHE A 13 6.66 -3.22 -11.84
CA PHE A 13 5.84 -2.12 -12.34
C PHE A 13 6.57 -1.35 -13.45
N SER A 14 5.85 -0.57 -14.25
CA SER A 14 6.40 0.21 -15.37
C SER A 14 7.52 1.17 -14.96
N ASN A 15 7.47 1.67 -13.72
CA ASN A 15 8.50 2.51 -13.12
C ASN A 15 9.76 1.73 -12.64
N GLY A 16 9.86 0.44 -12.97
CA GLY A 16 10.97 -0.44 -12.60
C GLY A 16 10.96 -0.90 -11.14
N ARG A 17 10.03 -0.42 -10.31
CA ARG A 17 9.91 -0.86 -8.91
C ARG A 17 9.41 -2.29 -8.85
N ARG A 18 9.82 -2.97 -7.79
CA ARG A 18 9.41 -4.33 -7.48
C ARG A 18 8.70 -4.38 -6.14
N ALA A 19 7.76 -5.30 -6.00
CA ALA A 19 7.11 -5.59 -4.74
C ALA A 19 6.69 -7.06 -4.70
N GLU A 20 6.73 -7.63 -3.50
CA GLU A 20 6.29 -8.99 -3.24
C GLU A 20 5.16 -8.98 -2.23
N PHE A 21 4.20 -9.89 -2.43
CA PHE A 21 3.01 -10.00 -1.60
C PHE A 21 2.76 -11.46 -1.25
N VAL A 22 2.68 -11.75 0.06
CA VAL A 22 2.49 -13.11 0.58
C VAL A 22 1.01 -13.47 0.68
N LEU A 23 0.64 -14.64 0.21
CA LEU A 23 -0.69 -15.26 0.35
C LEU A 23 -0.63 -16.60 1.10
N ASP A 24 0.53 -16.97 1.61
CA ASP A 24 0.76 -18.18 2.39
C ASP A 24 0.04 -18.18 3.76
N GLY A 25 -0.15 -19.37 4.33
CA GLY A 25 -0.76 -19.56 5.65
C GLY A 25 -2.27 -19.30 5.70
N LEU A 26 -2.94 -19.18 4.56
CA LEU A 26 -4.39 -19.04 4.49
C LEU A 26 -5.12 -20.38 4.65
N PRO A 27 -6.33 -20.41 5.23
CA PRO A 27 -7.04 -21.65 5.57
C PRO A 27 -7.51 -22.47 4.35
N ASN A 28 -7.55 -21.87 3.16
CA ASN A 28 -7.79 -22.57 1.90
C ASN A 28 -6.71 -22.15 0.87
N PRO A 29 -5.59 -22.90 0.79
CA PRO A 29 -4.47 -22.57 -0.08
C PRO A 29 -4.81 -22.74 -1.58
N ARG A 30 -5.79 -23.61 -1.92
CA ARG A 30 -6.22 -23.81 -3.31
C ARG A 30 -6.90 -22.56 -3.86
N LEU A 31 -7.88 -22.03 -3.13
CA LEU A 31 -8.53 -20.77 -3.48
C LEU A 31 -7.54 -19.60 -3.49
N ALA A 32 -6.62 -19.55 -2.51
CA ALA A 32 -5.60 -18.51 -2.48
C ALA A 32 -4.70 -18.53 -3.71
N ARG A 33 -4.27 -19.72 -4.14
CA ARG A 33 -3.44 -19.93 -5.33
C ARG A 33 -4.17 -19.49 -6.59
N ASP A 34 -5.41 -19.93 -6.79
CA ASP A 34 -6.19 -19.57 -7.99
C ASP A 34 -6.45 -18.06 -8.07
N LEU A 35 -6.73 -17.41 -6.95
CA LEU A 35 -6.87 -15.94 -6.89
C LEU A 35 -5.54 -15.23 -7.18
N ALA A 36 -4.41 -15.80 -6.73
CA ALA A 36 -3.09 -15.28 -7.06
C ALA A 36 -2.78 -15.43 -8.55
N CYS A 37 -3.10 -16.58 -9.17
CA CYS A 37 -3.00 -16.75 -10.62
C CYS A 37 -3.81 -15.68 -11.35
N GLY A 38 -5.06 -15.47 -10.94
CA GLY A 38 -5.90 -14.43 -11.53
C GLY A 38 -5.38 -13.01 -11.33
N LEU A 39 -4.78 -12.71 -10.17
CA LEU A 39 -4.12 -11.42 -9.92
C LEU A 39 -2.88 -11.23 -10.81
N ALA A 40 -2.12 -12.28 -11.10
CA ALA A 40 -0.94 -12.19 -11.97
C ALA A 40 -1.31 -11.70 -13.38
N GLU A 41 -2.46 -12.12 -13.90
CA GLU A 41 -2.99 -11.67 -15.20
C GLU A 41 -3.46 -10.21 -15.20
N LEU A 42 -3.76 -9.63 -14.03
CA LEU A 42 -4.20 -8.23 -13.92
C LEU A 42 -3.03 -7.24 -13.80
N VAL A 43 -1.85 -7.71 -13.38
CA VAL A 43 -0.68 -6.86 -13.12
C VAL A 43 0.15 -6.67 -14.38
N HIS A 44 0.74 -5.49 -14.55
CA HIS A 44 1.70 -5.22 -15.62
C HIS A 44 2.80 -6.33 -15.67
N PRO A 45 3.19 -6.84 -16.85
CA PRO A 45 2.80 -6.40 -18.20
C PRO A 45 1.51 -7.02 -18.76
N HIS A 46 0.91 -7.99 -18.08
CA HIS A 46 -0.25 -8.73 -18.58
C HIS A 46 -1.55 -7.93 -18.49
N GLY A 47 -1.67 -7.08 -17.46
CA GLY A 47 -2.82 -6.21 -17.25
C GLY A 47 -2.46 -4.77 -16.90
N THR A 48 -3.47 -4.02 -16.47
CA THR A 48 -3.39 -2.56 -16.25
C THR A 48 -3.04 -2.17 -14.82
N VAL A 49 -2.97 -3.13 -13.88
CA VAL A 49 -2.60 -2.84 -12.49
C VAL A 49 -1.09 -2.61 -12.43
N ASP A 50 -0.70 -1.36 -12.18
CA ASP A 50 0.70 -0.92 -12.29
C ASP A 50 1.21 -0.16 -11.04
N ALA A 51 0.57 -0.39 -9.89
CA ALA A 51 1.00 0.20 -8.62
C ALA A 51 0.90 -0.79 -7.46
N ALA A 52 1.92 -0.79 -6.59
CA ALA A 52 1.98 -1.66 -5.41
C ALA A 52 0.79 -1.45 -4.46
N GLY A 53 0.33 -0.21 -4.28
CA GLY A 53 -0.86 0.10 -3.48
C GLY A 53 -2.12 -0.57 -4.04
N SER A 54 -2.29 -0.54 -5.37
CA SER A 54 -3.39 -1.22 -6.04
C SER A 54 -3.32 -2.74 -5.81
N VAL A 55 -2.15 -3.36 -6.03
CA VAL A 55 -1.96 -4.80 -5.79
C VAL A 55 -2.27 -5.18 -4.33
N MET A 56 -1.88 -4.35 -3.37
CA MET A 56 -2.19 -4.59 -1.94
C MET A 56 -3.70 -4.67 -1.69
N HIS A 57 -4.52 -3.86 -2.37
CA HIS A 57 -5.98 -3.93 -2.24
C HIS A 57 -6.56 -5.25 -2.78
N TYR A 58 -6.02 -5.78 -3.87
CA TYR A 58 -6.36 -7.11 -4.38
C TYR A 58 -5.98 -8.21 -3.39
N VAL A 59 -4.74 -8.20 -2.91
CA VAL A 59 -4.24 -9.18 -1.94
C VAL A 59 -5.07 -9.17 -0.65
N SER A 60 -5.41 -7.99 -0.13
CA SER A 60 -6.30 -7.85 1.02
C SER A 60 -7.68 -8.45 0.77
N SER A 61 -8.23 -8.23 -0.43
CA SER A 61 -9.55 -8.77 -0.83
C SER A 61 -9.51 -10.29 -1.02
N ALA A 62 -8.42 -10.84 -1.55
CA ALA A 62 -8.20 -12.28 -1.69
C ALA A 62 -8.15 -12.97 -0.31
N ARG A 63 -7.33 -12.45 0.61
CA ARG A 63 -7.23 -12.97 1.99
C ARG A 63 -8.59 -12.98 2.68
N HIS A 64 -9.37 -11.91 2.50
CA HIS A 64 -10.72 -11.82 3.06
C HIS A 64 -11.63 -12.91 2.48
N MET A 65 -11.72 -13.03 1.16
CA MET A 65 -12.55 -14.05 0.50
C MET A 65 -12.18 -15.46 0.94
N VAL A 66 -10.89 -15.78 0.96
CA VAL A 66 -10.38 -17.09 1.38
C VAL A 66 -10.81 -17.42 2.80
N ARG A 67 -10.65 -16.48 3.74
CA ARG A 67 -11.05 -16.68 5.14
C ARG A 67 -12.55 -16.82 5.30
N THR A 68 -13.33 -15.96 4.63
CA THR A 68 -14.80 -15.97 4.71
C THR A 68 -15.40 -17.27 4.16
N LEU A 69 -14.88 -17.77 3.03
CA LEU A 69 -15.39 -19.01 2.46
C LEU A 69 -14.90 -20.23 3.25
N ALA A 70 -13.65 -20.23 3.71
CA ALA A 70 -13.14 -21.30 4.56
C ALA A 70 -13.88 -21.41 5.89
N SER A 71 -14.26 -20.28 6.52
CA SER A 71 -15.07 -20.30 7.75
C SER A 71 -16.47 -20.87 7.56
N ARG A 72 -16.92 -21.00 6.30
CA ARG A 72 -18.19 -21.65 5.91
C ARG A 72 -17.98 -23.08 5.42
N GLY A 73 -16.76 -23.62 5.56
CA GLY A 73 -16.40 -24.99 5.17
C GLY A 73 -15.94 -25.17 3.72
N PHE A 74 -15.74 -24.10 2.95
CA PHE A 74 -15.30 -24.22 1.56
C PHE A 74 -13.79 -24.54 1.45
N THR A 75 -13.47 -25.64 0.78
CA THR A 75 -12.10 -26.15 0.59
C THR A 75 -11.66 -26.26 -0.87
N GLY A 76 -12.51 -25.84 -1.82
CA GLY A 76 -12.24 -25.85 -3.25
C GLY A 76 -11.39 -24.67 -3.73
N GLY A 77 -11.07 -24.65 -5.03
CA GLY A 77 -10.46 -23.52 -5.74
C GLY A 77 -11.51 -22.65 -6.44
N VAL A 78 -11.06 -21.70 -7.26
CA VAL A 78 -11.96 -20.78 -7.99
C VAL A 78 -12.90 -21.55 -8.92
N GLY A 79 -12.43 -22.61 -9.57
CA GLY A 79 -13.24 -23.41 -10.49
C GLY A 79 -14.40 -24.17 -9.83
N GLN A 80 -14.37 -24.37 -8.52
CA GLN A 80 -15.44 -25.01 -7.75
C GLN A 80 -16.37 -24.00 -7.05
N LEU A 81 -16.15 -22.70 -7.21
CA LEU A 81 -17.07 -21.69 -6.70
C LEU A 81 -18.38 -21.75 -7.47
N SER A 82 -19.49 -21.92 -6.77
CA SER A 82 -20.80 -21.83 -7.41
C SER A 82 -21.24 -20.37 -7.56
N ARG A 83 -22.15 -20.13 -8.51
CA ARG A 83 -22.80 -18.82 -8.68
C ARG A 83 -23.45 -18.33 -7.38
N GLY A 84 -24.07 -19.23 -6.61
CA GLY A 84 -24.71 -18.91 -5.33
C GLY A 84 -23.70 -18.47 -4.26
N MET A 85 -22.59 -19.20 -4.11
CA MET A 85 -21.53 -18.85 -3.15
C MET A 85 -20.94 -17.48 -3.43
N LEU A 86 -20.69 -17.16 -4.71
CA LEU A 86 -20.16 -15.86 -5.10
C LEU A 86 -21.17 -14.73 -4.90
N ALA A 87 -22.43 -14.94 -5.28
CA ALA A 87 -23.47 -13.95 -5.03
C ALA A 87 -23.60 -13.66 -3.53
N GLU A 88 -23.64 -14.69 -2.69
CA GLU A 88 -23.72 -14.52 -1.23
C GLU A 88 -22.51 -13.79 -0.65
N TYR A 89 -21.29 -14.16 -1.08
CA TYR A 89 -20.06 -13.48 -0.68
C TYR A 89 -20.07 -12.00 -1.09
N TRP A 90 -20.49 -11.70 -2.33
CA TRP A 90 -20.51 -10.33 -2.84
C TRP A 90 -21.60 -9.49 -2.19
N MET A 91 -22.79 -10.02 -1.95
CA MET A 91 -23.83 -9.30 -1.20
C MET A 91 -23.41 -8.96 0.23
N GLY A 92 -22.53 -9.76 0.85
CA GLY A 92 -22.04 -9.55 2.21
C GLY A 92 -20.72 -8.78 2.34
N THR A 93 -20.18 -8.22 1.26
CA THR A 93 -18.85 -7.57 1.27
C THR A 93 -18.90 -6.11 0.81
N SER A 94 -17.77 -5.42 0.88
CA SER A 94 -17.65 -4.02 0.43
C SER A 94 -17.44 -3.93 -1.09
N MET A 95 -17.81 -2.80 -1.70
CA MET A 95 -17.58 -2.49 -3.13
C MET A 95 -16.17 -2.87 -3.63
N GLY A 96 -15.11 -2.44 -2.94
CA GLY A 96 -13.74 -2.74 -3.37
C GLY A 96 -13.46 -4.24 -3.39
N ARG A 97 -13.88 -4.98 -2.35
CA ARG A 97 -13.68 -6.43 -2.26
C ARG A 97 -14.43 -7.19 -3.35
N GLU A 98 -15.67 -6.80 -3.64
CA GLU A 98 -16.41 -7.37 -4.77
C GLU A 98 -15.67 -7.11 -6.08
N ALA A 99 -15.32 -5.87 -6.38
CA ALA A 99 -14.64 -5.51 -7.61
C ALA A 99 -13.32 -6.28 -7.78
N HIS A 100 -12.43 -6.25 -6.77
CA HIS A 100 -11.15 -6.95 -6.86
C HIS A 100 -11.30 -8.46 -7.04
N THR A 101 -12.23 -9.09 -6.31
CA THR A 101 -12.42 -10.55 -6.39
C THR A 101 -13.08 -10.97 -7.70
N ARG A 102 -14.00 -10.18 -8.26
CA ARG A 102 -14.50 -10.36 -9.63
C ARG A 102 -13.38 -10.32 -10.66
N HIS A 103 -12.53 -9.30 -10.59
CA HIS A 103 -11.41 -9.17 -11.52
C HIS A 103 -10.42 -10.33 -11.40
N MET A 104 -10.09 -10.80 -10.18
CA MET A 104 -9.22 -11.97 -10.02
C MET A 104 -9.87 -13.25 -10.58
N ILE A 105 -11.17 -13.44 -10.41
CA ILE A 105 -11.87 -14.60 -10.99
C ILE A 105 -11.84 -14.55 -12.52
N LEU A 106 -12.06 -13.37 -13.11
CA LEU A 106 -11.97 -13.19 -14.57
C LEU A 106 -10.53 -13.33 -15.09
N GLY A 107 -9.54 -12.85 -14.33
CA GLY A 107 -8.13 -13.05 -14.62
C GLY A 107 -7.75 -14.53 -14.56
N PHE A 108 -8.32 -15.30 -13.62
CA PHE A 108 -8.09 -16.73 -13.53
C PHE A 108 -8.59 -17.46 -14.80
N THR A 109 -9.75 -17.07 -15.33
CA THR A 109 -10.23 -17.59 -16.63
C THR A 109 -9.34 -17.16 -17.79
N ALA A 110 -8.87 -15.91 -17.80
CA ALA A 110 -7.97 -15.41 -18.84
C ALA A 110 -6.63 -16.18 -18.88
N GLY A 111 -6.13 -16.60 -17.70
CA GLY A 111 -4.95 -17.46 -17.56
C GLY A 111 -5.20 -18.95 -17.88
N GLY A 112 -6.37 -19.32 -18.40
CA GLY A 112 -6.72 -20.69 -18.79
C GLY A 112 -7.42 -21.53 -17.71
N GLY A 113 -7.79 -20.92 -16.58
CA GLY A 113 -8.57 -21.57 -15.53
C GLY A 113 -10.02 -21.82 -15.92
N GLY A 114 -10.61 -22.92 -15.45
CA GLY A 114 -12.02 -23.25 -15.68
C GLY A 114 -12.93 -22.70 -14.58
N LEU A 115 -14.11 -22.18 -14.95
CA LEU A 115 -15.15 -21.72 -14.01
C LEU A 115 -16.37 -22.62 -14.06
N ALA A 116 -17.07 -22.74 -12.92
CA ALA A 116 -18.38 -23.39 -12.89
C ALA A 116 -19.42 -22.62 -13.73
N PRO A 117 -20.48 -23.30 -14.21
CA PRO A 117 -21.50 -22.68 -15.05
C PRO A 117 -22.10 -21.40 -14.46
N GLY A 118 -22.16 -20.34 -15.27
CA GLY A 118 -22.79 -19.07 -14.91
C GLY A 118 -22.00 -18.18 -13.92
N VAL A 119 -20.80 -18.60 -13.50
CA VAL A 119 -19.90 -17.77 -12.66
C VAL A 119 -19.30 -16.63 -13.47
N GLU A 120 -18.84 -16.91 -14.68
CA GLU A 120 -18.25 -15.89 -15.55
C GLU A 120 -19.27 -14.79 -15.89
N GLU A 121 -20.48 -15.18 -16.26
CA GLU A 121 -21.60 -14.27 -16.51
C GLU A 121 -21.97 -13.45 -15.28
N LEU A 122 -21.92 -14.05 -14.07
CA LEU A 122 -22.15 -13.30 -12.84
C LEU A 122 -21.04 -12.27 -12.60
N ALA A 123 -19.77 -12.66 -12.81
CA ALA A 123 -18.62 -11.80 -12.59
C ALA A 123 -18.59 -10.60 -13.56
N LYS A 124 -19.01 -10.80 -14.83
CA LYS A 124 -19.16 -9.75 -15.85
C LYS A 124 -20.42 -8.90 -15.69
N GLY A 125 -21.42 -9.41 -14.97
CA GLY A 125 -22.71 -8.75 -14.77
C GLY A 125 -22.68 -7.57 -13.81
N ARG A 126 -23.85 -7.06 -13.45
CA ARG A 126 -24.01 -5.91 -12.53
C ARG A 126 -23.42 -6.20 -11.14
N ASN A 127 -22.76 -5.20 -10.54
CA ASN A 127 -22.26 -5.28 -9.16
C ASN A 127 -23.39 -5.23 -8.15
N PHE A 128 -23.26 -6.01 -7.07
CA PHE A 128 -24.15 -5.93 -5.90
C PHE A 128 -23.87 -4.67 -5.09
N ASN A 129 -22.60 -4.27 -4.98
CA ASN A 129 -22.13 -3.08 -4.29
C ASN A 129 -21.63 -2.05 -5.32
N PRO A 130 -22.54 -1.32 -6.00
CA PRO A 130 -22.12 -0.28 -6.93
C PRO A 130 -21.36 0.82 -6.16
N GLN A 131 -20.31 1.35 -6.79
CA GLN A 131 -19.66 2.54 -6.28
C GLN A 131 -20.69 3.68 -6.27
N PRO A 132 -20.95 4.33 -5.12
CA PRO A 132 -21.78 5.52 -5.09
C PRO A 132 -21.18 6.55 -6.04
N TYR A 133 -22.01 7.15 -6.87
CA TYR A 133 -21.58 8.25 -7.73
C TYR A 133 -20.93 9.33 -6.86
N ARG A 134 -19.62 9.52 -7.01
CA ARG A 134 -18.91 10.62 -6.35
C ARG A 134 -18.96 11.80 -7.29
N LYS A 135 -19.75 12.81 -6.93
CA LYS A 135 -19.62 14.13 -7.54
C LYS A 135 -18.19 14.60 -7.25
N PRO A 136 -17.39 14.95 -8.28
CA PRO A 136 -16.10 15.58 -8.05
C PRO A 136 -16.28 16.75 -7.08
N LEU A 137 -15.33 16.91 -6.15
CA LEU A 137 -15.32 18.10 -5.31
C LEU A 137 -15.27 19.32 -6.25
N PRO A 138 -16.08 20.36 -6.01
CA PRO A 138 -15.98 21.57 -6.80
C PRO A 138 -14.54 22.12 -6.67
N PRO A 139 -14.02 22.78 -7.71
CA PRO A 139 -12.79 23.56 -7.58
C PRO A 139 -12.92 24.55 -6.43
N TYR A 140 -11.80 24.85 -5.75
CA TYR A 140 -11.76 25.93 -4.78
C TYR A 140 -12.24 27.24 -5.41
N ALA A 141 -12.95 28.05 -4.64
CA ALA A 141 -13.18 29.43 -5.03
C ALA A 141 -11.84 30.18 -5.13
N GLU A 142 -11.78 31.26 -5.91
CA GLU A 142 -10.55 32.03 -6.11
C GLU A 142 -9.97 32.52 -4.78
N GLU A 143 -10.82 32.98 -3.87
CA GLU A 143 -10.46 33.42 -2.52
C GLU A 143 -9.86 32.29 -1.66
N GLU A 144 -10.44 31.09 -1.72
CA GLU A 144 -9.94 29.92 -1.00
C GLU A 144 -8.60 29.43 -1.57
N TRP A 145 -8.45 29.52 -2.89
CA TRP A 145 -7.22 29.19 -3.58
C TRP A 145 -6.07 30.16 -3.25
N ASP A 146 -6.36 31.46 -3.20
CA ASP A 146 -5.42 32.50 -2.81
C ASP A 146 -4.99 32.35 -1.35
N LEU A 147 -5.95 32.06 -0.45
CA LEU A 147 -5.67 31.77 0.95
C LEU A 147 -4.76 30.54 1.07
N LEU A 148 -5.09 29.44 0.39
CA LEU A 148 -4.30 28.21 0.41
C LEU A 148 -2.87 28.47 -0.10
N THR A 149 -2.75 29.18 -1.22
CA THR A 149 -1.45 29.50 -1.83
C THR A 149 -0.60 30.38 -0.91
N THR A 150 -1.22 31.37 -0.26
CA THR A 150 -0.56 32.28 0.68
C THR A 150 -0.06 31.54 1.91
N VAL A 151 -0.90 30.65 2.47
CA VAL A 151 -0.54 29.83 3.63
C VAL A 151 0.61 28.88 3.27
N CYS A 152 0.50 28.14 2.16
CA CYS A 152 1.55 27.23 1.70
C CYS A 152 2.88 27.97 1.49
N ARG A 153 2.86 29.14 0.85
CA ARG A 153 4.05 29.96 0.63
C ARG A 153 4.66 30.42 1.95
N THR A 154 3.83 30.92 2.87
CA THR A 154 4.27 31.38 4.19
C THR A 154 4.94 30.26 4.98
N VAL A 155 4.37 29.04 4.95
CA VAL A 155 4.96 27.87 5.63
C VAL A 155 6.31 27.51 5.02
N VAL A 156 6.42 27.49 3.68
CA VAL A 156 7.68 27.18 2.99
C VAL A 156 8.74 28.24 3.28
N GLU A 157 8.40 29.52 3.19
CA GLU A 157 9.32 30.63 3.48
C GLU A 157 9.80 30.60 4.93
N LYS A 158 8.89 30.40 5.89
CA LYS A 158 9.23 30.33 7.32
C LYS A 158 10.14 29.13 7.62
N THR A 159 9.80 27.96 7.10
CA THR A 159 10.61 26.74 7.32
C THR A 159 11.98 26.84 6.64
N TYR A 160 12.04 27.40 5.43
CA TYR A 160 13.30 27.63 4.74
C TYR A 160 14.18 28.67 5.44
N ALA A 161 13.60 29.77 5.92
CA ALA A 161 14.31 30.79 6.71
C ALA A 161 14.86 30.20 8.02
N ALA A 162 14.06 29.41 8.74
CA ALA A 162 14.51 28.70 9.94
C ALA A 162 15.65 27.72 9.62
N HIS A 163 15.56 26.98 8.51
CA HIS A 163 16.62 26.08 8.07
C HIS A 163 17.92 26.84 7.75
N ARG A 164 17.84 27.95 7.01
CA ARG A 164 18.99 28.80 6.69
C ARG A 164 19.64 29.38 7.95
N GLN A 165 18.83 29.83 8.91
CA GLN A 165 19.33 30.32 10.19
C GLN A 165 20.02 29.22 10.99
N ALA A 166 19.47 28.00 10.98
CA ALA A 166 20.09 26.86 11.63
C ALA A 166 21.44 26.50 11.00
N LEU A 167 21.60 26.59 9.68
CA LEU A 167 22.89 26.36 9.01
C LEU A 167 23.93 27.42 9.37
N VAL A 168 23.55 28.70 9.42
CA VAL A 168 24.45 29.79 9.83
C VAL A 168 24.94 29.60 11.26
N THR A 169 24.05 29.15 12.13
CA THR A 169 24.32 28.93 13.55
C THR A 169 25.15 27.65 13.76
N ALA A 170 24.86 26.58 13.02
CA ALA A 170 25.66 25.35 12.97
C ALA A 170 27.10 25.63 12.52
N ALA A 171 27.32 26.53 11.55
CA ALA A 171 28.66 26.91 11.10
C ALA A 171 29.52 27.58 12.19
N ARG A 172 28.90 28.16 13.22
CA ARG A 172 29.59 28.75 14.39
C ARG A 172 29.81 27.73 15.51
N GLY A 173 29.04 26.65 15.51
CA GLY A 173 29.13 25.56 16.47
C GLY A 173 30.37 24.69 16.27
N ARG A 174 30.62 23.86 17.27
CA ARG A 174 31.64 22.81 17.29
C ARG A 174 31.09 21.56 17.95
N HIS A 175 31.88 20.50 17.99
CA HIS A 175 31.44 19.24 18.57
C HIS A 175 30.98 19.42 20.04
N PRO A 176 29.77 18.96 20.44
CA PRO A 176 29.24 19.19 21.79
C PRO A 176 30.12 18.66 22.94
N VAL A 177 30.92 17.61 22.69
CA VAL A 177 31.86 17.07 23.69
C VAL A 177 33.01 18.05 23.97
N GLU A 178 33.39 18.88 23.01
CA GLU A 178 34.47 19.86 23.14
C GLU A 178 33.95 21.26 23.52
N GLY A 179 32.74 21.61 23.05
CA GLY A 179 32.16 22.94 23.22
C GLY A 179 31.02 23.05 24.23
N GLY A 180 30.58 21.95 24.85
CA GLY A 180 29.39 21.89 25.70
C GLY A 180 28.07 21.85 24.91
N TRP A 181 26.94 21.57 25.59
CA TRP A 181 25.61 21.55 24.98
C TRP A 181 25.03 22.96 24.85
N THR A 182 25.32 23.62 23.75
CA THR A 182 24.73 24.91 23.34
C THR A 182 23.88 24.74 22.08
N ALA A 183 23.00 25.69 21.79
CA ALA A 183 22.16 25.66 20.59
C ALA A 183 23.00 25.57 19.29
N GLU A 184 24.15 26.23 19.26
CA GLU A 184 25.07 26.22 18.11
C GLU A 184 25.72 24.86 17.90
N ASN A 185 26.20 24.23 18.98
CA ASN A 185 26.82 22.90 18.94
C ASN A 185 25.79 21.79 18.64
N PHE A 186 24.55 21.97 19.12
CA PHE A 186 23.44 21.07 18.78
C PHE A 186 23.08 21.13 17.29
N GLN A 187 22.96 22.33 16.72
CA GLN A 187 22.67 22.48 15.29
C GLN A 187 23.82 22.00 14.40
N TRP A 188 25.07 22.17 14.84
CA TRP A 188 26.27 21.58 14.23
C TRP A 188 26.20 20.04 14.17
N LEU A 189 25.69 19.39 15.24
CA LEU A 189 25.55 17.94 15.30
C LEU A 189 24.46 17.44 14.34
N CYS A 190 23.31 18.10 14.32
CA CYS A 190 22.18 17.78 13.43
C CYS A 190 22.54 17.90 11.95
N GLU A 191 23.37 18.87 11.56
CA GLU A 191 23.86 19.01 10.18
C GLU A 191 24.72 17.81 9.75
N ARG A 192 25.62 17.34 10.63
CA ARG A 192 26.51 16.21 10.34
C ARG A 192 25.81 14.86 10.40
N SER A 193 24.81 14.69 11.27
CA SER A 193 24.00 13.46 11.28
C SER A 193 23.11 13.34 10.03
N ARG A 194 22.73 14.47 9.41
CA ARG A 194 21.99 14.48 8.14
C ARG A 194 22.85 14.09 6.93
N ASN A 195 24.14 14.42 6.95
CA ASN A 195 25.10 14.11 5.87
C ASN A 195 25.86 12.79 6.07
N SER A 196 25.62 12.09 7.18
CA SER A 196 26.16 10.74 7.34
C SER A 196 25.38 9.78 6.44
N PRO A 197 26.03 8.99 5.57
CA PRO A 197 25.35 7.91 4.87
C PRO A 197 24.71 7.03 5.95
N GLY A 198 23.38 6.86 5.89
CA GLY A 198 22.67 6.01 6.84
C GLY A 198 23.37 4.66 6.95
N PRO A 199 23.41 4.03 8.13
CA PRO A 199 24.14 2.80 8.32
C PRO A 199 23.63 1.77 7.30
N ALA A 200 24.52 1.36 6.38
CA ALA A 200 24.31 0.17 5.58
C ALA A 200 24.01 -0.96 6.55
N SER A 201 22.84 -1.58 6.41
CA SER A 201 22.36 -2.66 7.27
C SER A 201 23.39 -3.79 7.32
N ARG A 202 24.17 -3.87 8.40
CA ARG A 202 24.82 -5.10 8.84
C ARG A 202 23.97 -5.70 9.95
N ASN A 203 23.61 -6.96 9.70
CA ASN A 203 22.81 -7.81 10.57
C ASN A 203 23.45 -8.03 11.96
N SER A 204 22.57 -7.99 12.97
CA SER A 204 22.59 -8.66 14.31
C SER A 204 23.41 -8.03 15.46
N PRO A 205 23.06 -8.29 16.75
CA PRO A 205 21.77 -8.06 17.42
C PRO A 205 21.89 -7.32 18.79
N GLY A 206 21.09 -6.24 19.00
CA GLY A 206 20.60 -5.63 20.28
C GLY A 206 21.58 -5.24 21.43
N PRO A 207 21.11 -4.52 22.48
CA PRO A 207 19.94 -3.64 22.62
C PRO A 207 20.32 -2.19 23.04
N ASP A 208 19.30 -1.39 23.40
CA ASP A 208 19.31 -0.07 24.06
C ASP A 208 19.13 1.20 23.20
N LEU A 209 17.86 1.41 22.84
CA LEU A 209 17.06 2.60 23.16
C LEU A 209 17.78 3.92 23.44
N VAL A 210 17.55 4.92 22.57
CA VAL A 210 17.05 6.23 23.02
C VAL A 210 15.96 6.69 22.05
N HIS A 211 14.70 6.52 22.47
CA HIS A 211 13.58 7.30 21.97
C HIS A 211 13.78 8.76 22.40
N VAL A 212 13.81 9.71 21.46
CA VAL A 212 13.50 11.11 21.78
C VAL A 212 12.23 11.47 21.04
N TYR A 213 11.13 11.45 21.78
CA TYR A 213 9.88 12.07 21.41
C TYR A 213 10.02 13.60 21.40
N LEU A 214 9.29 14.21 20.47
CA LEU A 214 8.83 15.59 20.43
C LEU A 214 8.83 16.34 21.76
N ILE A 215 9.32 17.58 21.73
CA ILE A 215 8.76 18.66 22.55
C ILE A 215 8.33 19.78 21.59
N GLU A 216 7.02 19.86 21.36
CA GLU A 216 6.34 21.12 21.12
C GLU A 216 6.25 21.89 22.44
N GLY A 217 6.41 23.21 22.40
CA GLY A 217 5.98 24.10 23.49
C GLY A 217 6.92 25.27 23.76
N LEU A 218 6.44 26.48 23.36
CA LEU A 218 6.95 27.85 23.57
C LEU A 218 7.89 28.42 22.51
#